data_AF-A0A3D4INZ7-F1
#
_entry.id   AF-A0A3D4INZ7-F1
#
_cell.length_a   1.000
_cell.length_b   1.000
_cell.length_c   1.000
_cell.angle_alpha   90.00
_cell.angle_beta   90.00
_cell.angle_gamma   90.00
#
_symmetry.space_group_name_H-M   'P 1'
#
loop_
_entity.id
_entity.type
_entity.pdbx_description
1 polymer ?
#
loop_
_entity_poly.entity_id
_entity_poly.type
_entity_poly.pdbx_seq_one_letter_code
_entity_poly.pdbx_strand_id
1 'polypeptide(L)'
;MTQPSRIHLFQGYGIELEYMLVDKDTLAVKPVTDELLKHELGEYGSDFENGIVTWSNELVLHVIELKSTEPESNFNALENGFAENVKRINAILDKWNAMLMPTAAHP
;
A
#
# COMPACT_ATOMS: atom_id res chain seq x y z
N MET A 1 6.01 21.37 0.60
CA MET A 1 5.33 22.20 1.62
C MET A 1 5.12 21.34 2.86
N THR A 2 5.14 21.91 4.06
CA THR A 2 4.86 21.16 5.30
C THR A 2 3.36 21.10 5.55
N GLN A 3 2.87 19.98 6.08
CA GLN A 3 1.46 19.78 6.42
C GLN A 3 0.97 20.85 7.42
N PRO A 4 -0.15 21.55 7.16
CA PRO A 4 -0.69 22.56 8.07
C PRO A 4 -1.36 21.89 9.27
N SER A 5 -1.44 22.60 10.40
CA SER A 5 -2.15 22.11 11.59
C SER A 5 -3.68 22.00 11.40
N ARG A 6 -4.22 22.62 10.34
CA ARG A 6 -5.61 22.50 9.93
C ARG A 6 -5.72 22.59 8.41
N ILE A 7 -6.46 21.66 7.82
CA ILE A 7 -6.78 21.64 6.39
C ILE A 7 -8.20 22.20 6.22
N HIS A 8 -8.39 23.17 5.32
CA HIS A 8 -9.72 23.66 4.98
C HIS A 8 -10.40 22.74 3.96
N LEU A 9 -11.71 22.88 3.78
CA LEU A 9 -12.46 22.13 2.78
C LEU A 9 -11.81 22.26 1.40
N PHE A 10 -11.70 21.12 0.70
CA PHE A 10 -11.08 21.00 -0.65
C PHE A 10 -9.58 21.35 -0.71
N GLN A 11 -8.86 21.29 0.42
CA GLN A 11 -7.40 21.48 0.47
C GLN A 11 -6.62 20.23 0.90
N GLY A 12 -7.31 19.11 1.15
CA GLY A 12 -6.70 17.83 1.46
C GLY A 12 -6.94 16.84 0.33
N TYR A 13 -5.94 16.03 0.07
CA TYR A 13 -6.00 14.88 -0.83
C TYR A 13 -6.10 13.62 0.03
N GLY A 14 -7.06 12.75 -0.31
CA GLY A 14 -7.09 11.35 0.12
C GLY A 14 -6.97 10.49 -1.12
N ILE A 15 -5.90 9.71 -1.21
CA ILE A 15 -5.62 8.81 -2.32
C ILE A 15 -5.51 7.39 -1.79
N GLU A 16 -6.02 6.45 -2.56
CA GLU A 16 -6.02 5.01 -2.33
C GLU A 16 -5.55 4.32 -3.61
N LEU A 17 -4.65 3.34 -3.49
CA LEU A 17 -4.12 2.52 -4.57
C LEU A 17 -4.23 1.06 -4.19
N GLU A 18 -5.01 0.29 -4.93
CA GLU A 18 -5.14 -1.15 -4.75
C GLU A 18 -4.25 -1.89 -5.74
N TYR A 19 -3.40 -2.79 -5.23
CA TYR A 19 -2.56 -3.66 -6.04
C TYR A 19 -2.89 -5.11 -5.79
N MET A 20 -3.07 -5.86 -6.88
CA MET A 20 -3.11 -7.31 -6.82
C MET A 20 -1.72 -7.86 -6.50
N LEU A 21 -1.64 -8.86 -5.63
CA LEU A 21 -0.43 -9.63 -5.39
C LEU A 21 -0.43 -10.83 -6.33
N VAL A 22 0.65 -10.98 -7.09
CA VAL A 22 0.81 -12.05 -8.07
C VAL A 22 2.16 -12.73 -7.91
N ASP A 23 2.26 -13.95 -8.42
CA ASP A 23 3.53 -14.64 -8.59
C ASP A 23 4.40 -13.95 -9.66
N LYS A 24 5.68 -13.78 -9.36
CA LYS A 24 6.60 -12.98 -10.18
C LYS A 24 6.88 -13.59 -11.56
N ASP A 25 6.84 -14.92 -11.67
CA ASP A 25 7.20 -15.63 -12.89
C ASP A 25 5.99 -15.93 -13.77
N THR A 26 4.81 -16.06 -13.16
CA THR A 26 3.59 -16.54 -13.83
C THR A 26 2.46 -15.52 -13.89
N LEU A 27 2.53 -14.45 -13.10
CA LEU A 27 1.45 -13.47 -12.86
C LEU A 27 0.16 -14.10 -12.30
N ALA A 28 0.22 -15.35 -11.83
CA ALA A 28 -0.91 -15.99 -11.16
C ALA A 28 -1.17 -15.30 -9.80
N VAL A 29 -2.44 -15.15 -9.44
CA VAL A 29 -2.88 -14.55 -8.17
C VAL A 29 -2.20 -15.22 -6.98
N LYS A 30 -1.70 -14.42 -6.03
CA LYS A 30 -0.95 -14.90 -4.87
C LYS A 30 -1.53 -14.31 -3.57
N PRO A 31 -2.35 -15.10 -2.84
CA PRO A 31 -3.05 -14.61 -1.66
C PRO A 31 -2.15 -14.61 -0.42
N VAL A 32 -1.23 -13.64 -0.31
CA VAL A 32 -0.23 -13.55 0.77
C VAL A 32 -0.19 -12.19 1.49
N THR A 33 -1.26 -11.39 1.37
CA THR A 33 -1.31 -10.04 1.95
C THR A 33 -1.28 -10.06 3.49
N ASP A 34 -1.91 -11.05 4.11
CA ASP A 34 -1.84 -11.28 5.56
C ASP A 34 -0.42 -11.59 6.04
N GLU A 35 0.35 -12.39 5.30
CA GLU A 35 1.76 -12.64 5.62
C GLU A 35 2.63 -11.38 5.40
N LEU A 36 2.33 -10.57 4.38
CA LEU A 36 2.97 -9.27 4.18
C LEU A 36 2.71 -8.32 5.36
N LEU A 37 1.47 -8.20 5.82
CA LEU A 37 1.13 -7.35 6.95
C LEU A 37 1.71 -7.88 8.26
N LYS A 38 1.63 -9.19 8.49
CA LYS A 38 2.26 -9.84 9.65
C LYS A 38 3.78 -9.66 9.69
N HIS A 39 4.44 -9.59 8.53
CA HIS A 39 5.87 -9.30 8.49
C HIS A 39 6.19 -7.92 9.08
N GLU A 40 5.35 -6.92 8.87
CA GLU A 40 5.55 -5.56 9.41
C GLU A 40 5.02 -5.43 10.86
N LEU A 41 3.90 -6.06 11.17
CA LEU A 41 3.24 -5.98 12.49
C LEU A 41 3.84 -6.92 13.53
N GLY A 42 4.46 -8.03 13.12
CA GLY A 42 4.89 -9.12 13.99
C GLY A 42 3.77 -10.13 14.36
N GLU A 43 2.52 -9.77 14.10
CA GLU A 43 1.33 -10.61 14.28
C GLU A 43 0.34 -10.42 13.13
N TYR A 44 -0.65 -11.31 13.00
CA TYR A 44 -1.68 -11.12 11.98
C TYR A 44 -2.54 -9.91 12.32
N GLY A 45 -2.66 -8.99 11.38
CA GLY A 45 -3.52 -7.81 11.45
C GLY A 45 -3.99 -7.41 10.05
N SER A 46 -4.90 -6.44 10.00
CA SER A 46 -5.50 -5.94 8.75
C SER A 46 -4.84 -4.66 8.23
N ASP A 47 -4.22 -3.87 9.10
CA ASP A 47 -3.71 -2.54 8.76
C ASP A 47 -2.32 -2.31 9.36
N PHE A 48 -1.42 -1.74 8.56
CA PHE A 48 -0.10 -1.30 8.98
C PHE A 48 0.10 0.17 8.62
N GLU A 49 0.16 1.04 9.64
CA GLU A 49 0.44 2.46 9.46
C GLU A 49 1.95 2.70 9.28
N ASN A 50 2.37 3.10 8.08
CA ASN A 50 3.76 3.41 7.75
C ASN A 50 3.94 4.91 7.47
N GLY A 51 3.75 5.72 8.52
CA GLY A 51 3.82 7.18 8.43
C GLY A 51 2.59 7.74 7.72
N ILE A 52 2.80 8.46 6.60
CA ILE A 52 1.71 9.10 5.83
C ILE A 52 0.97 8.13 4.89
N VAL A 53 1.43 6.87 4.79
CA VAL A 53 0.77 5.82 4.00
C VAL A 53 0.45 4.63 4.91
N THR A 54 -0.79 4.17 4.88
CA THR A 54 -1.24 2.93 5.54
C THR A 54 -1.39 1.83 4.50
N TRP A 55 -1.02 0.60 4.87
CA TRP A 55 -1.29 -0.59 4.08
C TRP A 55 -2.48 -1.33 4.69
N SER A 56 -3.42 -1.80 3.87
CA SER A 56 -4.57 -2.58 4.31
C SER A 56 -4.80 -3.78 3.41
N ASN A 57 -5.19 -4.93 3.96
CA ASN A 57 -5.67 -6.06 3.15
C ASN A 57 -7.16 -5.95 2.83
N GLU A 58 -7.85 -4.96 3.41
CA GLU A 58 -9.26 -4.63 3.21
C GLU A 58 -10.20 -5.83 3.42
N LEU A 59 -10.44 -6.63 2.37
CA LEU A 59 -11.37 -7.76 2.37
C LEU A 59 -10.80 -9.07 1.83
N VAL A 60 -9.65 -9.06 1.12
CA VAL A 60 -9.14 -10.24 0.41
C VAL A 60 -7.63 -10.39 0.54
N LEU A 61 -7.15 -11.64 0.54
CA LEU A 61 -5.72 -11.92 0.78
C LEU A 61 -4.80 -11.66 -0.41
N HIS A 62 -5.32 -11.32 -1.58
CA HIS A 62 -4.54 -11.10 -2.79
C HIS A 62 -4.55 -9.65 -3.28
N VAL A 63 -5.09 -8.73 -2.48
CA VAL A 63 -5.03 -7.29 -2.73
C VAL A 63 -4.36 -6.63 -1.54
N ILE A 64 -3.43 -5.72 -1.80
CA ILE A 64 -2.99 -4.74 -0.82
C ILE A 64 -3.44 -3.36 -1.27
N GLU A 65 -4.17 -2.69 -0.39
CA GLU A 65 -4.46 -1.27 -0.48
C GLU A 65 -3.29 -0.50 0.13
N LEU A 66 -2.79 0.50 -0.58
CA LEU A 66 -2.04 1.60 0.01
C LEU A 66 -2.97 2.80 0.07
N LYS A 67 -3.10 3.45 1.22
CA LYS A 67 -3.94 4.64 1.38
C LYS A 67 -3.22 5.73 2.12
N SER A 68 -3.71 6.95 1.95
CA SER A 68 -3.30 8.08 2.79
C SER A 68 -3.74 7.80 4.22
N THR A 69 -2.84 7.86 5.20
CA THR A 69 -3.19 7.65 6.62
C THR A 69 -4.19 8.69 7.11
N GLU A 70 -3.98 9.94 6.69
CA GLU A 70 -4.81 11.11 6.95
C GLU A 70 -4.88 11.95 5.66
N PRO A 71 -5.84 12.89 5.53
CA PRO A 71 -5.85 13.82 4.41
C PRO A 71 -4.55 14.62 4.33
N GLU A 72 -3.88 14.60 3.16
CA GLU A 72 -2.60 15.28 2.95
C GLU A 72 -2.77 16.55 2.13
N SER A 73 -2.19 17.67 2.56
CA SER A 73 -2.24 18.93 1.79
C SER A 73 -1.14 19.01 0.73
N ASN A 74 -0.07 18.21 0.89
CA ASN A 74 1.07 18.19 -0.02
C ASN A 74 1.02 16.92 -0.88
N PHE A 75 0.42 17.05 -2.07
CA PHE A 75 0.30 15.95 -3.03
C PHE A 75 1.64 15.28 -3.38
N ASN A 76 2.72 16.06 -3.52
CA ASN A 76 4.04 15.50 -3.83
C ASN A 76 4.61 14.68 -2.66
N ALA A 77 4.30 15.02 -1.41
CA ALA A 77 4.71 14.18 -0.28
C ALA A 77 4.03 12.81 -0.35
N LEU A 78 2.74 12.82 -0.69
CA LEU A 78 1.95 11.61 -0.86
C LEU A 78 2.47 10.76 -2.02
N GLU A 79 2.72 11.34 -3.21
CA GLU A 79 3.35 10.67 -4.36
C GLU A 79 4.65 9.94 -3.97
N ASN A 80 5.56 10.66 -3.30
CA ASN A 80 6.83 10.08 -2.85
C ASN A 80 6.60 8.96 -1.82
N GLY A 81 5.68 9.17 -0.87
CA GLY A 81 5.30 8.18 0.12
C GLY A 81 4.80 6.90 -0.53
N PHE A 82 3.87 6.99 -1.48
CA PHE A 82 3.38 5.84 -2.23
C PHE A 82 4.50 5.12 -3.00
N ALA A 83 5.35 5.85 -3.72
CA ALA A 83 6.44 5.27 -4.49
C ALA A 83 7.44 4.49 -3.62
N GLU A 84 7.79 5.02 -2.45
CA GLU A 84 8.67 4.34 -1.51
C GLU A 84 8.00 3.10 -0.89
N ASN A 85 6.72 3.17 -0.58
CA ASN A 85 5.96 2.02 -0.07
C ASN A 85 5.82 0.92 -1.13
N VAL A 86 5.56 1.25 -2.40
CA VAL A 86 5.54 0.28 -3.51
C VAL A 86 6.88 -0.46 -3.63
N LYS A 87 8.02 0.24 -3.53
CA LYS A 87 9.34 -0.38 -3.55
C LYS A 87 9.55 -1.31 -2.35
N ARG A 88 9.20 -0.83 -1.14
CA ARG A 88 9.33 -1.61 0.10
C ARG A 88 8.49 -2.88 0.05
N ILE A 89 7.22 -2.78 -0.33
CA ILE A 89 6.32 -3.93 -0.44
C ILE A 89 6.91 -4.97 -1.39
N ASN A 90 7.31 -4.58 -2.60
CA ASN A 90 7.92 -5.53 -3.55
C ASN A 90 9.19 -6.19 -2.99
N ALA A 91 10.05 -5.45 -2.28
CA ALA A 91 11.23 -6.03 -1.64
C ALA A 91 10.89 -7.07 -0.55
N ILE A 92 9.77 -6.91 0.14
CA ILE A 92 9.29 -7.91 1.12
C ILE A 92 8.65 -9.09 0.40
N LEU A 93 7.85 -8.83 -0.64
CA LEU A 93 7.17 -9.86 -1.44
C LEU A 93 8.12 -10.83 -2.14
N ASP A 94 9.36 -10.40 -2.43
CA ASP A 94 10.40 -11.29 -2.95
C ASP A 94 10.61 -12.54 -2.07
N LYS A 95 10.34 -12.48 -0.75
CA LYS A 95 10.40 -13.64 0.16
C LYS A 95 9.45 -14.77 -0.22
N TRP A 96 8.36 -14.44 -0.90
CA TRP A 96 7.36 -15.40 -1.35
C TRP A 96 7.38 -15.61 -2.86
N ASN A 97 8.37 -15.08 -3.61
CA ASN A 97 8.31 -15.00 -5.07
C ASN A 97 7.05 -14.28 -5.57
N ALA A 98 6.64 -13.23 -4.88
CA ALA A 98 5.46 -12.43 -5.20
C ALA A 98 5.88 -11.02 -5.64
N MET A 99 4.97 -10.31 -6.29
CA MET A 99 5.12 -8.90 -6.63
C MET A 99 3.75 -8.22 -6.66
N LEU A 100 3.76 -6.89 -6.59
CA LEU A 100 2.59 -6.10 -6.95
C LEU A 100 2.40 -6.18 -8.47
N MET A 101 1.19 -6.50 -8.92
CA MET A 101 0.86 -6.57 -10.34
C MET A 101 1.12 -5.20 -10.99
N PRO A 102 1.91 -5.13 -12.07
CA PRO A 102 2.09 -3.89 -12.80
C PRO A 102 0.83 -3.59 -13.61
N THR A 103 0.45 -2.31 -13.67
CA THR A 103 -0.78 -1.78 -14.30
C THR A 103 -2.07 -2.11 -13.54
N ALA A 104 -3.12 -1.31 -13.77
CA ALA A 104 -4.46 -1.61 -13.29
C ALA A 104 -5.04 -2.77 -14.12
N ALA A 105 -4.67 -3.99 -13.77
CA ALA A 105 -5.15 -5.21 -14.40
C ALA A 105 -5.53 -6.22 -13.30
N HIS A 106 -6.79 -6.64 -13.32
CA HIS A 106 -7.22 -7.83 -12.61
C HIS A 106 -6.90 -9.04 -13.50
N PRO A 107 -6.14 -10.05 -13.03
CA PRO A 107 -5.87 -11.28 -13.79
C PRO A 107 -7.15 -12.08 -14.10
#